data_AF-A0A850PXQ3-F1
#
_entry.id   AF-A0A850PXQ3-F1
#
_cell.length_a   1.000
_cell.length_b   1.000
_cell.length_c   1.000
_cell.angle_alpha   90.00
_cell.angle_beta   90.00
_cell.angle_gamma   90.00
#
_symmetry.space_group_name_H-M   'P 1'
#
loop_
_entity.id
_entity.type
_entity.pdbx_description
1 polymer ?
#
loop_
_entity_poly.entity_id
_entity_poly.type
_entity_poly.pdbx_seq_one_letter_code
_entity_poly.pdbx_strand_id
1 'polypeptide(L)'
;MELTWWAVAIAGVVALILVVALAVLLPTERPRGRRPLANTARLTRLPEYRAVVRRQTRTLATVLALSTLLFGVMVLASARPSGTLSNATESGPRDDIMLCVGQPVTDPATGEFLGYFAAQTTTFGTERIGLTSSNRRVVPLTRDYQFAAGRFGDYSQAARAQAEADAGTLPPTGTVSLRARTESFAAPVAYDDYSPTVADVLALCLTGFPGFESSGDTRRSLIYLGPGALRSPDDNRPSLFTDAQVTEMALQAGVEVNAVATPGRETDALAAVTGATGGQFFRFDSAALGADLDTIRAAPAADRDAGGRGDTPVLVLVAALAVAALLSVSLMAVRR
;
A
#
# COMPACT_ATOMS: atom_id res chain seq x y z
N MET A 1 -7.58 20.63 -1.25
CA MET A 1 -6.55 19.96 -0.44
C MET A 1 -7.22 19.58 0.86
N GLU A 2 -7.57 18.31 1.01
CA GLU A 2 -8.18 17.81 2.25
C GLU A 2 -7.09 17.15 3.10
N LEU A 3 -7.19 17.33 4.42
CA LEU A 3 -6.20 16.84 5.39
C LEU A 3 -6.66 15.47 5.88
N THR A 4 -5.94 14.42 5.52
CA THR A 4 -6.25 13.06 5.97
C THR A 4 -6.15 12.94 7.50
N TRP A 5 -5.27 13.74 8.12
CA TRP A 5 -5.08 13.82 9.57
C TRP A 5 -5.42 15.20 10.14
N TRP A 6 -6.66 15.64 9.96
CA TRP A 6 -7.15 16.94 10.45
C TRP A 6 -6.89 17.17 11.95
N ALA A 7 -6.92 16.12 12.77
CA ALA A 7 -6.62 16.19 14.20
C ALA A 7 -5.18 16.65 14.50
N VAL A 8 -4.21 16.25 13.67
CA VAL A 8 -2.81 16.67 13.80
C VAL A 8 -2.66 18.16 13.48
N ALA A 9 -3.39 18.65 12.48
CA ALA A 9 -3.43 20.07 12.16
C ALA A 9 -4.00 20.90 13.32
N ILE A 10 -5.11 20.44 13.93
CA ILE A 10 -5.70 21.10 15.11
C ILE A 10 -4.73 21.09 16.29
N ALA A 11 -4.10 19.94 16.58
CA ALA A 11 -3.13 19.85 17.67
C ALA A 11 -1.95 20.81 17.47
N GLY A 12 -1.46 20.95 16.24
CA GLY A 12 -0.42 21.92 15.89
C GLY A 12 -0.86 23.37 16.12
N VAL A 13 -2.09 23.73 15.72
CA VAL A 13 -2.65 25.07 15.97
C VAL A 13 -2.81 25.35 17.46
N VAL A 14 -3.34 24.39 18.23
CA VAL A 14 -3.49 24.52 19.69
C VAL A 14 -2.12 24.68 20.36
N ALA A 15 -1.12 23.91 19.97
CA ALA A 15 0.24 24.05 20.48
C ALA A 15 0.84 25.43 20.19
N LEU A 16 0.62 25.97 18.99
CA LEU A 16 1.07 27.32 18.63
C LEU A 16 0.40 28.38 19.51
N ILE A 17 -0.93 28.29 19.69
CA ILE A 17 -1.68 29.22 20.54
C ILE A 17 -1.18 29.15 21.98
N LEU A 18 -0.93 27.95 22.51
CA LEU A 18 -0.39 27.75 23.86
C LEU A 18 1.00 28.39 24.01
N VAL A 19 1.91 28.20 23.06
CA VAL A 19 3.24 28.81 23.10
C VAL A 19 3.16 30.33 23.05
N VAL A 20 2.30 30.90 22.19
CA VAL A 20 2.08 32.35 22.10
C VAL A 20 1.47 32.89 23.39
N ALA A 21 0.45 32.22 23.94
CA ALA A 21 -0.17 32.59 25.20
C ALA A 21 0.86 32.54 26.35
N LEU A 22 1.66 31.49 26.42
CA LEU A 22 2.70 31.33 27.41
C LEU A 22 3.77 32.43 27.28
N ALA A 23 4.17 32.80 26.06
CA ALA A 23 5.13 33.86 25.83
C ALA A 23 4.62 35.26 26.24
N VAL A 24 3.31 35.51 26.13
CA VAL A 24 2.69 36.79 26.54
C VAL A 24 2.40 36.83 28.04
N LEU A 25 2.00 35.70 28.63
CA LEU A 25 1.57 35.61 30.02
C LEU A 25 2.71 35.34 31.00
N LEU A 26 3.80 34.71 30.56
CA LEU A 26 4.95 34.48 31.44
C LEU A 26 5.67 35.82 31.72
N PRO A 27 5.88 36.14 33.00
CA PRO A 27 6.70 37.29 33.36
C PRO A 27 8.10 37.08 32.81
N THR A 28 8.53 37.93 31.88
CA THR A 28 9.93 37.97 31.47
C THR A 28 10.74 38.43 32.67
N GLU A 29 11.47 37.51 33.30
CA GLU A 29 12.50 37.84 34.30
C GLU A 29 13.43 38.88 33.69
N ARG A 30 13.42 40.09 34.24
CA ARG A 30 14.34 41.14 33.80
C ARG A 30 15.76 40.62 34.00
N PRO A 31 16.64 40.66 32.99
CA PRO A 31 17.98 40.10 33.13
C PRO A 31 18.67 40.70 34.35
N ARG A 32 19.00 39.84 35.33
CA ARG A 32 19.71 40.19 36.55
C ARG A 32 21.06 40.80 36.12
N GLY A 33 21.18 42.12 36.23
CA GLY A 33 22.33 42.87 35.71
C GLY A 33 22.00 44.22 35.04
N ARG A 34 20.73 44.54 34.78
CA ARG A 34 20.34 45.89 34.35
C ARG A 34 20.53 46.89 35.51
N ARG A 35 21.67 47.57 35.55
CA ARG A 35 21.90 48.67 36.50
C ARG A 35 20.93 49.82 36.14
N PRO A 36 20.10 50.29 37.08
CA PRO A 36 19.26 51.46 36.85
C PRO A 36 20.16 52.67 36.65
N LEU A 37 20.28 53.12 35.41
CA LEU A 37 21.02 54.33 35.03
C LEU A 37 20.02 55.50 35.05
N ALA A 38 20.25 56.47 35.93
CA ALA A 38 19.47 57.70 35.98
C ALA A 38 19.72 58.52 34.70
N ASN A 39 18.69 59.23 34.22
CA ASN A 39 18.79 60.17 33.10
C ASN A 39 19.15 59.57 31.71
N THR A 40 18.74 58.33 31.46
CA THR A 40 18.92 57.63 30.16
C THR A 40 18.03 58.16 29.02
N ALA A 41 17.10 59.07 29.32
CA ALA A 41 16.19 59.65 28.31
C ALA A 41 16.95 60.39 27.20
N ARG A 42 18.11 60.98 27.50
CA ARG A 42 18.94 61.66 26.49
C ARG A 42 19.70 60.66 25.61
N LEU A 43 20.23 59.59 26.20
CA LEU A 43 20.97 58.53 25.51
C LEU A 43 20.05 57.67 24.62
N THR A 44 18.82 57.40 25.04
CA THR A 44 17.84 56.61 24.28
C THR A 44 17.16 57.39 23.15
N ARG A 45 17.25 58.73 23.14
CA ARG A 45 16.72 59.61 22.07
C ARG A 45 17.70 59.82 20.92
N LEU A 46 18.97 59.43 21.07
CA LEU A 46 19.96 59.52 20.01
C LEU A 46 19.51 58.72 18.77
N PRO A 47 19.66 59.29 17.56
CA PRO A 47 19.22 58.63 16.33
C PRO A 47 19.94 57.29 16.10
N GLU A 48 21.21 57.19 16.50
CA GLU A 48 22.00 55.95 16.41
C GLU A 48 21.42 54.84 17.31
N TYR A 49 21.06 55.15 18.55
CA TYR A 49 20.45 54.18 19.46
C TYR A 49 19.08 53.69 18.93
N ARG A 50 18.26 54.62 18.42
CA ARG A 50 16.98 54.27 17.80
C ARG A 50 17.15 53.42 16.55
N ALA A 51 18.18 53.66 15.75
CA ALA A 51 18.49 52.86 14.57
C ALA A 51 18.89 51.43 14.94
N VAL A 52 19.75 51.26 15.96
CA VAL A 52 20.16 49.94 16.48
C VAL A 52 18.97 49.18 17.05
N VAL A 53 18.16 49.82 17.89
CA VAL A 53 16.95 49.18 18.47
C VAL A 53 15.95 48.81 17.38
N ARG A 54 15.70 49.67 16.39
CA ARG A 54 14.82 49.35 15.25
C ARG A 54 15.35 48.19 14.40
N ARG A 55 16.68 48.10 14.22
CA ARG A 55 17.29 46.99 13.50
C ARG A 55 17.11 45.68 14.29
N GLN A 56 17.39 45.71 15.60
CA GLN A 56 17.24 44.55 16.47
C GLN A 56 15.78 44.08 16.57
N THR A 57 14.81 45.00 16.66
CA THR A 57 13.38 44.63 16.69
C THR A 57 12.91 44.08 15.34
N ARG A 58 13.37 44.63 14.22
CA ARG A 58 13.09 44.08 12.88
C ARG A 58 13.67 42.67 12.74
N THR A 59 14.92 42.46 13.14
CA THR A 59 15.57 41.16 13.08
C THR A 59 14.85 40.12 13.95
N LEU A 60 14.48 40.49 15.17
CA LEU A 60 13.69 39.62 16.06
C LEU A 60 12.35 39.26 15.43
N ALA A 61 11.63 40.26 14.89
CA ALA A 61 10.34 40.04 14.22
C ALA A 61 10.48 39.12 13.00
N THR A 62 11.53 39.27 12.19
CA THR A 62 11.77 38.40 11.03
C THR A 62 12.08 36.97 11.43
N VAL A 63 12.91 36.75 12.46
CA VAL A 63 13.23 35.39 12.93
C VAL A 63 11.98 34.73 13.51
N LEU A 64 11.17 35.47 14.27
CA LEU A 64 9.93 34.95 14.85
C LEU A 64 8.91 34.61 13.76
N ALA A 65 8.74 35.46 12.74
CA ALA A 65 7.85 35.20 11.61
C ALA A 65 8.29 34.00 10.74
N LEU A 66 9.59 33.85 10.48
CA LEU A 66 10.11 32.70 9.73
C LEU A 66 9.96 31.40 10.53
N SER A 67 10.12 31.46 11.86
CA SER A 67 9.99 30.29 12.74
C SER A 67 8.52 29.82 12.82
N THR A 68 7.56 30.74 12.94
CA THR A 68 6.13 30.40 12.92
C THR A 68 5.68 29.87 11.56
N LEU A 69 6.20 30.43 10.47
CA LEU A 69 5.95 29.93 9.12
C LEU A 69 6.49 28.51 8.94
N LEU A 70 7.73 28.24 9.38
CA LEU A 70 8.33 26.91 9.30
C LEU A 70 7.53 25.87 10.10
N PHE A 71 7.11 26.24 11.32
CA PHE A 71 6.25 25.39 12.14
C PHE A 71 4.93 25.07 11.43
N GLY A 72 4.27 26.08 10.85
CA GLY A 72 3.04 25.90 10.10
C GLY A 72 3.20 24.94 8.91
N VAL A 73 4.29 25.08 8.15
CA VAL A 73 4.58 24.19 7.00
C VAL A 73 4.87 22.76 7.46
N MET A 74 5.60 22.57 8.56
CA MET A 74 5.86 21.23 9.12
C MET A 74 4.59 20.56 9.64
N VAL A 75 3.70 21.31 10.30
CA VAL A 75 2.38 20.81 10.72
C VAL A 75 1.53 20.44 9.51
N LEU A 76 1.59 21.21 8.43
CA LEU A 76 0.88 20.89 7.19
C LEU A 76 1.44 19.62 6.52
N ALA A 77 2.76 19.45 6.53
CA ALA A 77 3.43 18.27 5.99
C ALA A 77 3.07 17.01 6.77
N SER A 78 3.03 17.09 8.11
CA SER A 78 2.64 15.96 8.96
C SER A 78 1.16 15.63 8.86
N ALA A 79 0.31 16.60 8.52
CA ALA A 79 -1.11 16.41 8.29
C ALA A 79 -1.45 15.77 6.93
N ARG A 80 -0.43 15.40 6.13
CA ARG A 80 -0.55 14.60 4.90
C ARG A 80 -1.63 15.12 3.95
N PRO A 81 -1.31 16.20 3.23
CA PRO A 81 -2.28 16.83 2.36
C PRO A 81 -2.54 15.93 1.16
N SER A 82 -3.82 15.63 0.96
CA SER A 82 -4.30 14.89 -0.21
C SER A 82 -4.78 15.87 -1.29
N GLY A 83 -4.36 15.61 -2.53
CA GLY A 83 -4.72 16.41 -3.70
C GLY A 83 -5.32 15.54 -4.80
N THR A 84 -6.28 16.11 -5.53
CA THR A 84 -6.75 15.57 -6.82
C THR A 84 -5.74 16.00 -7.88
N LEU A 85 -4.76 15.14 -8.19
CA LEU A 85 -3.80 15.42 -9.26
C LEU A 85 -4.45 15.04 -10.59
N SER A 86 -5.04 16.01 -11.28
CA SER A 86 -5.46 15.85 -12.67
C SER A 86 -4.33 16.07 -13.69
N ASN A 87 -3.08 16.36 -13.30
CA ASN A 87 -1.99 16.65 -14.26
C ASN A 87 -0.58 16.28 -13.74
N ALA A 88 -0.34 15.01 -13.46
CA ALA A 88 1.02 14.46 -13.50
C ALA A 88 1.05 13.42 -14.63
N THR A 89 1.47 13.87 -15.80
CA THR A 89 1.85 13.05 -16.95
C THR A 89 2.69 11.84 -16.49
N GLU A 90 2.35 10.64 -17.00
CA GLU A 90 3.07 9.35 -16.88
C GLU A 90 2.80 8.46 -15.64
N SER A 91 1.56 8.29 -15.22
CA SER A 91 1.19 7.05 -14.50
C SER A 91 -0.11 6.53 -15.06
N GLY A 92 -0.03 5.39 -15.75
CA GLY A 92 -1.22 4.63 -16.12
C GLY A 92 -2.05 4.24 -14.89
N PRO A 93 -3.25 3.67 -15.10
CA PRO A 93 -4.04 3.09 -14.02
C PRO A 93 -3.15 2.23 -13.10
N ARG A 94 -3.27 2.45 -11.79
CA ARG A 94 -2.58 1.61 -10.80
C ARG A 94 -3.38 0.31 -10.70
N ASP A 95 -2.79 -0.79 -11.10
CA ASP A 95 -3.43 -2.10 -11.06
C ASP A 95 -2.91 -2.92 -9.88
N ASP A 96 -3.82 -3.42 -9.05
CA ASP A 96 -3.52 -4.34 -7.97
C ASP A 96 -3.94 -5.75 -8.39
N ILE A 97 -2.98 -6.66 -8.49
CA ILE A 97 -3.18 -8.04 -8.94
C ILE A 97 -2.96 -8.98 -7.76
N MET A 98 -3.98 -9.75 -7.39
CA MET A 98 -3.86 -10.79 -6.37
C MET A 98 -3.97 -12.16 -7.02
N LEU A 99 -2.87 -12.91 -7.01
CA LEU A 99 -2.86 -14.31 -7.42
C LEU A 99 -3.43 -15.17 -6.29
N CYS A 100 -4.41 -16.01 -6.62
CA CYS A 100 -5.14 -16.82 -5.66
C CYS A 100 -5.05 -18.29 -6.07
N VAL A 101 -4.25 -19.08 -5.37
CA VAL A 101 -4.02 -20.49 -5.75
C VAL A 101 -4.71 -21.42 -4.76
N GLY A 102 -5.77 -22.08 -5.23
CA GLY A 102 -6.59 -23.00 -4.46
C GLY A 102 -6.11 -24.46 -4.46
N GLN A 103 -4.96 -24.76 -5.06
CA GLN A 103 -4.45 -26.12 -5.22
C GLN A 103 -3.00 -26.26 -4.76
N PRO A 104 -2.45 -27.49 -4.64
CA PRO A 104 -1.07 -27.70 -4.20
C PRO A 104 -0.04 -27.02 -5.12
N VAL A 105 1.07 -26.57 -4.52
CA VAL A 105 2.19 -25.96 -5.27
C VAL A 105 2.95 -26.96 -6.13
N THR A 106 2.83 -28.25 -5.80
CA THR A 106 3.43 -29.37 -6.54
C THR A 106 2.62 -29.75 -7.78
N ASP A 107 1.44 -29.16 -7.99
CA ASP A 107 0.68 -29.37 -9.20
C ASP A 107 1.36 -28.67 -10.40
N PRO A 108 1.52 -29.34 -11.56
CA PRO A 108 2.12 -28.74 -12.76
C PRO A 108 1.44 -27.44 -13.19
N ALA A 109 0.11 -27.34 -13.08
CA ALA A 109 -0.63 -26.14 -13.44
C ALA A 109 -0.24 -24.94 -12.57
N THR A 110 -0.02 -25.18 -11.27
CA THR A 110 0.50 -24.15 -10.35
C THR A 110 1.91 -23.73 -10.72
N GLY A 111 2.76 -24.69 -11.12
CA GLY A 111 4.12 -24.43 -11.59
C GLY A 111 4.14 -23.49 -12.80
N GLU A 112 3.35 -23.79 -13.83
CA GLU A 112 3.25 -23.00 -15.05
C GLU A 112 2.68 -21.60 -14.79
N PHE A 113 1.60 -21.51 -14.02
CA PHE A 113 0.97 -20.24 -13.66
C PHE A 113 1.92 -19.32 -12.88
N LEU A 114 2.59 -19.82 -11.85
CA LEU A 114 3.55 -19.03 -11.08
C LEU A 114 4.80 -18.71 -11.90
N GLY A 115 5.22 -19.60 -12.80
CA GLY A 115 6.32 -19.36 -13.74
C GLY A 115 6.02 -18.20 -14.70
N TYR A 116 4.79 -18.14 -15.23
CA TYR A 116 4.34 -17.01 -16.04
C TYR A 116 4.42 -15.69 -15.26
N PHE A 117 3.87 -15.64 -14.05
CA PHE A 117 3.91 -14.41 -13.25
C PHE A 117 5.32 -14.06 -12.75
N ALA A 118 6.20 -15.04 -12.54
CA ALA A 118 7.60 -14.78 -12.22
C ALA A 118 8.30 -14.00 -13.34
N ALA A 119 8.08 -14.39 -14.60
CA ALA A 119 8.59 -13.65 -15.75
C ALA A 119 7.91 -12.30 -15.91
N GLN A 120 6.57 -12.29 -15.85
CA GLN A 120 5.77 -11.11 -16.16
C GLN A 120 5.99 -9.96 -15.17
N THR A 121 6.13 -10.27 -13.87
CA THR A 121 6.25 -9.26 -12.81
C THR A 121 7.43 -8.32 -13.03
N THR A 122 8.49 -8.78 -13.71
CA THR A 122 9.67 -7.96 -14.02
C THR A 122 9.42 -6.85 -15.04
N THR A 123 8.28 -6.90 -15.74
CA THR A 123 7.87 -5.91 -16.76
C THR A 123 6.91 -4.85 -16.22
N PHE A 124 6.44 -4.99 -14.98
CA PHE A 124 5.48 -4.07 -14.36
C PHE A 124 6.11 -2.70 -14.09
N GLY A 125 5.30 -1.65 -14.21
CA GLY A 125 5.67 -0.27 -13.95
C GLY A 125 5.00 0.26 -12.68
N THR A 126 3.67 0.32 -12.68
CA THR A 126 2.85 0.95 -11.62
C THR A 126 2.02 -0.04 -10.81
N GLU A 127 1.98 -1.29 -11.25
CA GLU A 127 1.19 -2.38 -10.71
C GLU A 127 1.70 -2.84 -9.34
N ARG A 128 0.84 -3.49 -8.57
CA ARG A 128 1.23 -4.27 -7.40
C ARG A 128 0.79 -5.70 -7.59
N ILE A 129 1.59 -6.65 -7.13
CA ILE A 129 1.25 -8.07 -7.20
C ILE A 129 1.41 -8.77 -5.85
N GLY A 130 0.49 -9.67 -5.55
CA GLY A 130 0.48 -10.49 -4.35
C GLY A 130 0.13 -11.94 -4.69
N LEU A 131 0.37 -12.84 -3.73
CA LEU A 131 0.05 -14.25 -3.86
C LEU A 131 -0.53 -14.77 -2.55
N THR A 132 -1.69 -15.38 -2.64
CA THR A 132 -2.38 -16.07 -1.56
C THR A 132 -2.59 -17.51 -1.97
N SER A 133 -2.18 -18.44 -1.10
CA SER A 133 -2.45 -19.87 -1.26
C SER A 133 -3.79 -20.22 -0.62
N SER A 134 -4.13 -21.51 -0.56
CA SER A 134 -5.39 -21.98 0.00
C SER A 134 -5.66 -21.59 1.45
N ASN A 135 -4.62 -21.28 2.25
CA ASN A 135 -4.82 -20.97 3.67
C ASN A 135 -3.92 -19.86 4.24
N ARG A 136 -3.10 -19.20 3.42
CA ARG A 136 -2.35 -18.01 3.88
C ARG A 136 -1.94 -17.10 2.74
N ARG A 137 -1.59 -15.87 3.12
CA ARG A 137 -0.92 -14.92 2.24
C ARG A 137 0.56 -15.24 2.18
N VAL A 138 1.03 -15.63 0.99
CA VAL A 138 2.41 -16.06 0.76
C VAL A 138 3.30 -14.87 0.38
N VAL A 139 2.77 -13.98 -0.46
CA VAL A 139 3.41 -12.72 -0.85
C VAL A 139 2.38 -11.60 -0.63
N PRO A 140 2.66 -10.62 0.25
CA PRO A 140 1.78 -9.48 0.40
C PRO A 140 1.79 -8.65 -0.89
N LEU A 141 0.70 -7.91 -1.13
CA LEU A 141 0.60 -7.04 -2.30
C LEU A 141 1.74 -6.01 -2.30
N THR A 142 2.66 -6.09 -3.26
CA THR A 142 3.92 -5.34 -3.26
C THR A 142 4.30 -4.80 -4.64
N ARG A 143 5.14 -3.75 -4.66
CA ARG A 143 5.85 -3.24 -5.85
C ARG A 143 7.30 -3.69 -5.94
N ASP A 144 7.75 -4.49 -4.97
CA ASP A 144 9.08 -5.10 -5.05
C ASP A 144 9.01 -6.27 -6.05
N TYR A 145 9.16 -5.93 -7.32
CA TYR A 145 9.02 -6.87 -8.43
C TYR A 145 10.08 -7.96 -8.41
N GLN A 146 11.29 -7.64 -7.93
CA GLN A 146 12.37 -8.62 -7.81
C GLN A 146 12.08 -9.63 -6.71
N PHE A 147 11.58 -9.16 -5.56
CA PHE A 147 11.11 -10.04 -4.50
C PHE A 147 9.94 -10.91 -4.96
N ALA A 148 8.91 -10.32 -5.58
CA ALA A 148 7.74 -11.06 -6.04
C ALA A 148 8.11 -12.10 -7.13
N ALA A 149 8.88 -11.70 -8.16
CA ALA A 149 9.35 -12.59 -9.21
C ALA A 149 10.20 -13.74 -8.65
N GLY A 150 11.12 -13.45 -7.72
CA GLY A 150 11.93 -14.46 -7.05
C GLY A 150 11.07 -15.47 -6.28
N ARG A 151 10.08 -15.01 -5.51
CA ARG A 151 9.18 -15.90 -4.76
C ARG A 151 8.29 -16.74 -5.67
N PHE A 152 7.75 -16.18 -6.75
CA PHE A 152 6.94 -16.94 -7.72
C PHE A 152 7.80 -17.96 -8.47
N GLY A 153 8.99 -17.56 -8.90
CA GLY A 153 9.97 -18.44 -9.54
C GLY A 153 10.40 -19.58 -8.62
N ASP A 154 10.62 -19.30 -7.33
CA ASP A 154 10.88 -20.35 -6.34
C ASP A 154 9.71 -21.34 -6.30
N TYR A 155 8.48 -20.89 -6.09
CA TYR A 155 7.34 -21.82 -6.01
C TYR A 155 7.08 -22.59 -7.31
N SER A 156 7.34 -21.99 -8.48
CA SER A 156 7.11 -22.61 -9.78
C SER A 156 7.87 -23.94 -9.97
N GLN A 157 9.04 -24.10 -9.36
CA GLN A 157 9.85 -25.31 -9.50
C GLN A 157 9.37 -26.47 -8.61
N ALA A 158 8.37 -26.28 -7.75
CA ALA A 158 7.89 -27.32 -6.84
C ALA A 158 7.32 -28.54 -7.58
N ALA A 159 6.57 -28.33 -8.66
CA ALA A 159 6.01 -29.42 -9.46
C ALA A 159 7.09 -30.29 -10.10
N ARG A 160 8.13 -29.67 -10.67
CA ARG A 160 9.29 -30.38 -11.21
C ARG A 160 10.02 -31.17 -10.13
N ALA A 161 10.29 -30.57 -8.97
CA ALA A 161 10.95 -31.25 -7.87
C ALA A 161 10.10 -32.42 -7.33
N GLN A 162 8.77 -32.30 -7.32
CA GLN A 162 7.89 -33.40 -6.97
C GLN A 162 8.00 -34.55 -7.98
N ALA A 163 7.96 -34.26 -9.29
CA ALA A 163 8.12 -35.28 -10.32
C ALA A 163 9.47 -36.02 -10.22
N GLU A 164 10.56 -35.29 -9.91
CA GLU A 164 11.88 -35.89 -9.65
C GLU A 164 11.88 -36.74 -8.37
N ALA A 165 11.11 -36.37 -7.35
CA ALA A 165 10.95 -37.16 -6.12
C ALA A 165 10.18 -38.46 -6.39
N ASP A 166 9.09 -38.38 -7.15
CA ASP A 166 8.25 -39.53 -7.52
C ASP A 166 9.03 -40.51 -8.42
N ALA A 167 9.92 -39.99 -9.27
CA ALA A 167 10.85 -40.79 -10.08
C ALA A 167 12.04 -41.37 -9.28
N GLY A 168 12.18 -41.02 -7.99
CA GLY A 168 13.31 -41.45 -7.16
C GLY A 168 14.66 -40.83 -7.55
N THR A 169 14.65 -39.75 -8.34
CA THR A 169 15.85 -39.07 -8.83
C THR A 169 16.23 -37.82 -8.02
N LEU A 170 15.34 -37.34 -7.13
CA LEU A 170 15.59 -36.14 -6.34
C LEU A 170 16.62 -36.41 -5.22
N PRO A 171 17.70 -35.61 -5.11
CA PRO A 171 18.69 -35.77 -4.06
C PRO A 171 18.11 -35.46 -2.66
N PRO A 172 18.74 -35.94 -1.57
CA PRO A 172 18.25 -35.72 -0.20
C PRO A 172 18.13 -34.24 0.19
N THR A 173 19.01 -33.37 -0.32
CA THR A 173 18.89 -31.91 -0.11
C THR A 173 17.68 -31.34 -0.85
N GLY A 174 17.35 -31.90 -2.02
CA GLY A 174 16.16 -31.57 -2.80
C GLY A 174 14.87 -31.90 -2.05
N THR A 175 14.78 -33.08 -1.41
CA THR A 175 13.57 -33.48 -0.67
C THR A 175 13.28 -32.55 0.52
N VAL A 176 14.32 -32.11 1.23
CA VAL A 176 14.19 -31.11 2.31
C VAL A 176 13.70 -29.77 1.77
N SER A 177 14.26 -29.32 0.64
CA SER A 177 13.85 -28.05 0.01
C SER A 177 12.40 -28.10 -0.51
N LEU A 178 11.97 -29.23 -1.09
CA LEU A 178 10.61 -29.45 -1.57
C LEU A 178 9.61 -29.42 -0.41
N ARG A 179 9.93 -30.07 0.71
CA ARG A 179 9.12 -30.02 1.93
C ARG A 179 8.98 -28.58 2.44
N ALA A 180 10.10 -27.88 2.63
CA ALA A 180 10.10 -26.50 3.12
C ALA A 180 9.32 -25.56 2.19
N ARG A 181 9.40 -25.78 0.87
CA ARG A 181 8.64 -25.03 -0.11
C ARG A 181 7.14 -25.28 -0.02
N THR A 182 6.74 -26.55 0.09
CA THR A 182 5.33 -26.93 0.24
C THR A 182 4.75 -26.35 1.54
N GLU A 183 5.46 -26.51 2.65
CA GLU A 183 5.11 -25.99 3.97
C GLU A 183 5.18 -24.46 4.09
N SER A 184 5.90 -23.76 3.21
CA SER A 184 5.92 -22.29 3.11
C SER A 184 4.92 -21.73 2.09
N PHE A 185 4.38 -22.57 1.21
CA PHE A 185 3.26 -22.23 0.33
C PHE A 185 1.90 -22.37 1.02
N ALA A 186 1.56 -23.57 1.50
CA ALA A 186 0.33 -23.83 2.28
C ALA A 186 0.65 -24.69 3.51
N ALA A 187 0.08 -24.34 4.67
CA ALA A 187 0.26 -25.16 5.86
C ALA A 187 -0.65 -26.41 5.78
N PRO A 188 -0.21 -27.60 6.21
CA PRO A 188 -1.08 -28.77 6.26
C PRO A 188 -2.04 -28.65 7.44
N VAL A 189 -3.17 -27.99 7.23
CA VAL A 189 -4.21 -27.79 8.25
C VAL A 189 -5.41 -28.67 7.92
N ALA A 190 -5.82 -29.49 8.89
CA ALA A 190 -7.07 -30.23 8.87
C ALA A 190 -8.04 -29.62 9.88
N TYR A 191 -9.31 -29.56 9.51
CA TYR A 191 -10.40 -29.09 10.36
C TYR A 191 -11.36 -30.24 10.58
N ASP A 192 -11.94 -30.35 11.77
CA ASP A 192 -12.93 -31.38 12.10
C ASP A 192 -14.36 -30.93 11.76
N ASP A 193 -14.65 -29.65 11.98
CA ASP A 193 -15.98 -29.04 11.93
C ASP A 193 -16.23 -28.18 10.69
N TYR A 194 -15.22 -27.96 9.86
CA TYR A 194 -15.25 -27.08 8.69
C TYR A 194 -14.58 -27.75 7.49
N SER A 195 -15.04 -27.41 6.29
CA SER A 195 -14.43 -27.90 5.05
C SER A 195 -14.22 -26.75 4.06
N PRO A 196 -12.95 -26.41 3.74
CA PRO A 196 -12.63 -25.29 2.86
C PRO A 196 -13.26 -25.40 1.47
N THR A 197 -13.75 -24.27 0.99
CA THR A 197 -14.34 -24.10 -0.35
C THR A 197 -13.60 -23.07 -1.18
N VAL A 198 -13.92 -23.02 -2.48
CA VAL A 198 -13.42 -21.96 -3.36
C VAL A 198 -13.85 -20.58 -2.85
N ALA A 199 -15.08 -20.44 -2.35
CA ALA A 199 -15.53 -19.21 -1.71
C ALA A 199 -14.62 -18.79 -0.54
N ASP A 200 -14.25 -19.72 0.34
CA ASP A 200 -13.36 -19.40 1.48
C ASP A 200 -11.98 -18.91 1.02
N VAL A 201 -11.42 -19.55 -0.02
CA VAL A 201 -10.14 -19.14 -0.61
C VAL A 201 -10.26 -17.78 -1.31
N LEU A 202 -11.33 -17.53 -2.06
CA LEU A 202 -11.59 -16.24 -2.68
C LEU A 202 -11.73 -15.13 -1.63
N ALA A 203 -12.44 -15.38 -0.53
CA ALA A 203 -12.55 -14.43 0.58
C ALA A 203 -11.17 -14.10 1.18
N LEU A 204 -10.31 -15.10 1.40
CA LEU A 204 -8.95 -14.89 1.88
C LEU A 204 -8.11 -14.04 0.90
N CYS A 205 -8.29 -14.24 -0.40
CA CYS A 205 -7.63 -13.47 -1.44
C CYS A 205 -8.17 -12.02 -1.55
N LEU A 206 -9.49 -11.83 -1.44
CA LEU A 206 -10.15 -10.51 -1.46
C LEU A 206 -9.68 -9.62 -0.30
N THR A 207 -9.55 -10.19 0.89
CA THR A 207 -8.98 -9.48 2.07
C THR A 207 -7.48 -9.16 1.91
N GLY A 208 -6.87 -9.55 0.80
CA GLY A 208 -5.50 -9.21 0.40
C GLY A 208 -5.33 -7.81 -0.15
N PHE A 209 -6.40 -7.20 -0.62
CA PHE A 209 -6.36 -5.83 -1.12
C PHE A 209 -6.38 -4.81 0.03
N PRO A 210 -5.51 -3.78 -0.01
CA PRO A 210 -5.57 -2.69 0.95
C PRO A 210 -6.91 -1.95 0.87
N GLY A 211 -7.63 -1.84 1.99
CA GLY A 211 -8.94 -1.19 2.04
C GLY A 211 -9.99 -1.92 1.20
N PHE A 212 -10.04 -3.26 1.28
CA PHE A 212 -10.96 -4.10 0.50
C PHE A 212 -12.44 -3.86 0.86
N GLU A 213 -12.72 -3.24 2.02
CA GLU A 213 -14.06 -2.97 2.53
C GLU A 213 -14.84 -1.95 1.66
N SER A 214 -14.14 -1.27 0.75
CA SER A 214 -14.70 -0.32 -0.21
C SER A 214 -13.95 -0.39 -1.53
N SER A 215 -14.58 0.07 -2.62
CA SER A 215 -13.91 0.23 -3.91
C SER A 215 -12.73 1.18 -3.78
N GLY A 216 -11.55 0.73 -4.23
CA GLY A 216 -10.34 1.57 -4.25
C GLY A 216 -10.23 2.43 -5.50
N ASP A 217 -9.23 3.33 -5.49
CA ASP A 217 -8.85 4.15 -6.65
C ASP A 217 -8.03 3.38 -7.71
N THR A 218 -7.77 2.09 -7.46
CA THR A 218 -6.97 1.19 -8.30
C THR A 218 -7.85 0.14 -8.95
N ARG A 219 -7.50 -0.30 -10.17
CA ARG A 219 -8.12 -1.51 -10.72
C ARG A 219 -7.65 -2.68 -9.87
N ARG A 220 -8.58 -3.46 -9.32
CA ARG A 220 -8.26 -4.66 -8.54
C ARG A 220 -8.64 -5.89 -9.33
N SER A 221 -7.65 -6.73 -9.66
CA SER A 221 -7.85 -8.00 -10.36
C SER A 221 -7.42 -9.14 -9.44
N LEU A 222 -8.33 -10.06 -9.17
CA LEU A 222 -8.03 -11.32 -8.48
C LEU A 222 -8.00 -12.42 -9.52
N ILE A 223 -6.90 -13.15 -9.63
CA ILE A 223 -6.75 -14.25 -10.59
C ILE A 223 -6.66 -15.56 -9.82
N TYR A 224 -7.74 -16.34 -9.87
CA TYR A 224 -7.85 -17.65 -9.23
C TYR A 224 -7.29 -18.75 -10.13
N LEU A 225 -6.47 -19.64 -9.56
CA LEU A 225 -6.07 -20.90 -10.17
C LEU A 225 -6.39 -22.06 -9.22
N GLY A 226 -7.13 -23.05 -9.72
CA GLY A 226 -7.44 -24.25 -8.96
C GLY A 226 -8.69 -24.95 -9.47
N PRO A 227 -9.13 -26.02 -8.82
CA PRO A 227 -10.36 -26.71 -9.22
C PRO A 227 -11.59 -25.85 -8.91
N GLY A 228 -12.69 -26.05 -9.65
CA GLY A 228 -13.92 -25.30 -9.39
C GLY A 228 -14.66 -25.66 -8.08
N ALA A 229 -14.25 -26.74 -7.40
CA ALA A 229 -14.70 -27.09 -6.06
C ALA A 229 -13.59 -27.82 -5.28
N LEU A 230 -13.24 -27.30 -4.09
CA LEU A 230 -12.22 -27.89 -3.21
C LEU A 230 -12.73 -29.07 -2.39
N ARG A 231 -13.97 -28.95 -1.92
CA ARG A 231 -14.63 -29.95 -1.09
C ARG A 231 -15.13 -31.11 -1.93
N SER A 232 -15.07 -32.34 -1.41
CA SER A 232 -15.73 -33.52 -2.01
C SER A 232 -17.26 -33.36 -2.02
N PRO A 233 -18.00 -33.87 -3.03
CA PRO A 233 -19.47 -33.75 -3.06
C PRO A 233 -20.18 -34.35 -1.84
N ASP A 234 -19.57 -35.36 -1.21
CA ASP A 234 -20.13 -36.05 -0.04
C ASP A 234 -19.85 -35.34 1.30
N ASP A 235 -18.95 -34.34 1.31
CA ASP A 235 -18.60 -33.60 2.53
C ASP A 235 -19.60 -32.44 2.72
N ASN A 236 -20.42 -32.54 3.76
CA ASN A 236 -21.48 -31.60 4.08
C ASN A 236 -21.13 -30.66 5.23
N ARG A 237 -19.87 -30.60 5.66
CA ARG A 237 -19.43 -29.68 6.71
C ARG A 237 -19.59 -28.22 6.25
N PRO A 238 -19.89 -27.30 7.18
CA PRO A 238 -20.09 -25.89 6.86
C PRO A 238 -18.85 -25.27 6.18
N SER A 239 -19.08 -24.25 5.34
CA SER A 239 -18.06 -23.28 4.90
C SER A 239 -18.14 -22.00 5.73
N LEU A 240 -17.11 -21.14 5.65
CA LEU A 240 -17.13 -19.82 6.28
C LEU A 240 -17.86 -18.82 5.39
N PHE A 241 -17.72 -18.97 4.08
CA PHE A 241 -18.36 -18.15 3.07
C PHE A 241 -19.15 -18.97 2.05
N THR A 242 -20.17 -18.33 1.51
CA THR A 242 -20.94 -18.81 0.35
C THR A 242 -20.53 -18.08 -0.91
N ASP A 243 -20.81 -18.64 -2.08
CA ASP A 243 -20.52 -18.00 -3.37
C ASP A 243 -21.19 -16.63 -3.51
N ALA A 244 -22.42 -16.50 -2.99
CA ALA A 244 -23.15 -15.23 -2.96
C ALA A 244 -22.44 -14.18 -2.09
N GLN A 245 -21.98 -14.57 -0.88
CA GLN A 245 -21.26 -13.65 0.01
C GLN A 245 -19.95 -13.17 -0.60
N VAL A 246 -19.16 -14.06 -1.23
CA VAL A 246 -17.91 -13.62 -1.86
C VAL A 246 -18.12 -12.80 -3.12
N THR A 247 -19.21 -13.04 -3.84
CA THR A 247 -19.62 -12.19 -4.97
C THR A 247 -19.92 -10.78 -4.48
N GLU A 248 -20.70 -10.64 -3.41
CA GLU A 248 -21.01 -9.35 -2.80
C GLU A 248 -19.74 -8.65 -2.28
N MET A 249 -18.86 -9.39 -1.60
CA MET A 249 -17.56 -8.86 -1.16
C MET A 249 -16.72 -8.34 -2.32
N ALA A 250 -16.64 -9.08 -3.43
CA ALA A 250 -15.88 -8.66 -4.61
C ALA A 250 -16.49 -7.41 -5.27
N LEU A 251 -17.81 -7.36 -5.41
CA LEU A 251 -18.51 -6.20 -5.94
C LEU A 251 -18.31 -4.95 -5.06
N GLN A 252 -18.46 -5.09 -3.74
CA GLN A 252 -18.23 -4.01 -2.78
C GLN A 252 -16.78 -3.52 -2.80
N ALA A 253 -15.82 -4.45 -2.92
CA ALA A 253 -14.41 -4.15 -3.03
C ALA A 253 -14.00 -3.59 -4.41
N GLY A 254 -14.90 -3.61 -5.39
CA GLY A 254 -14.59 -3.26 -6.78
C GLY A 254 -13.54 -4.18 -7.42
N VAL A 255 -13.49 -5.46 -7.01
CA VAL A 255 -12.53 -6.46 -7.49
C VAL A 255 -13.14 -7.26 -8.64
N GLU A 256 -12.40 -7.33 -9.73
CA GLU A 256 -12.69 -8.21 -10.87
C GLU A 256 -12.13 -9.60 -10.58
N VAL A 257 -13.00 -10.60 -10.42
CA VAL A 257 -12.59 -11.99 -10.14
C VAL A 257 -12.45 -12.73 -11.47
N ASN A 258 -11.21 -13.07 -11.80
CA ASN A 258 -10.82 -13.89 -12.93
C ASN A 258 -10.47 -15.29 -12.44
N ALA A 259 -10.70 -16.32 -13.25
CA ALA A 259 -10.39 -17.69 -12.87
C ALA A 259 -9.89 -18.55 -14.02
N VAL A 260 -8.92 -19.41 -13.71
CA VAL A 260 -8.44 -20.51 -14.55
C VAL A 260 -8.70 -21.82 -13.78
N ALA A 261 -9.71 -22.56 -14.22
CA ALA A 261 -10.15 -23.77 -13.52
C ALA A 261 -9.37 -25.01 -13.98
N THR A 262 -8.74 -25.73 -13.04
CA THR A 262 -8.11 -27.03 -13.33
C THR A 262 -9.16 -28.15 -13.47
N PRO A 263 -8.87 -29.20 -14.25
CA PRO A 263 -9.85 -30.25 -14.55
C PRO A 263 -10.24 -31.08 -13.33
N GLY A 264 -11.38 -31.77 -13.43
CA GLY A 264 -11.78 -32.82 -12.48
C GLY A 264 -12.83 -32.43 -11.44
N ARG A 265 -13.25 -31.16 -11.39
CA ARG A 265 -14.30 -30.66 -10.48
C ARG A 265 -15.28 -29.75 -11.21
N GLU A 266 -16.51 -29.65 -10.71
CA GLU A 266 -17.54 -28.75 -11.26
C GLU A 266 -17.10 -27.28 -11.17
N THR A 267 -17.48 -26.48 -12.16
CA THR A 267 -16.99 -25.10 -12.31
C THR A 267 -18.09 -24.05 -12.32
N ASP A 268 -19.37 -24.44 -12.27
CA ASP A 268 -20.49 -23.54 -12.54
C ASP A 268 -20.59 -22.41 -11.51
N ALA A 269 -20.39 -22.73 -10.22
CA ALA A 269 -20.36 -21.73 -9.15
C ALA A 269 -19.21 -20.73 -9.35
N LEU A 270 -18.00 -21.22 -9.66
CA LEU A 270 -16.83 -20.38 -9.91
C LEU A 270 -17.05 -19.47 -11.14
N ALA A 271 -17.60 -20.02 -12.23
CA ALA A 271 -17.93 -19.26 -13.44
C ALA A 271 -19.04 -18.21 -13.20
N ALA A 272 -19.98 -18.49 -12.29
CA ALA A 272 -21.00 -17.53 -11.90
C ALA A 272 -20.39 -16.35 -11.12
N VAL A 273 -19.46 -16.60 -10.18
CA VAL A 273 -18.76 -15.55 -9.43
C VAL A 273 -17.91 -14.67 -10.36
N THR A 274 -17.16 -15.26 -11.29
CA THR A 274 -16.36 -14.49 -12.26
C THR A 274 -17.25 -13.63 -13.15
N GLY A 275 -18.33 -14.21 -13.70
CA GLY A 275 -19.28 -13.48 -14.54
C GLY A 275 -19.97 -12.33 -13.81
N ALA A 276 -20.36 -12.53 -12.54
CA ALA A 276 -21.01 -11.50 -11.73
C ALA A 276 -20.09 -10.31 -11.42
N THR A 277 -18.78 -10.52 -11.34
CA THR A 277 -17.79 -9.46 -11.05
C THR A 277 -17.21 -8.82 -12.32
N GLY A 278 -17.66 -9.26 -13.50
CA GLY A 278 -17.18 -8.78 -14.79
C GLY A 278 -15.80 -9.31 -15.19
N GLY A 279 -15.30 -10.34 -14.51
CA GLY A 279 -14.05 -11.02 -14.85
C GLY A 279 -14.23 -12.13 -15.88
N GLN A 280 -13.12 -12.77 -16.22
CA GLN A 280 -13.03 -13.80 -17.23
C GLN A 280 -12.81 -15.18 -16.61
N PHE A 281 -13.37 -16.19 -17.26
CA PHE A 281 -13.25 -17.59 -16.85
C PHE A 281 -12.64 -18.41 -17.99
N PHE A 282 -11.58 -19.14 -17.67
CA PHE A 282 -10.91 -20.07 -18.58
C PHE A 282 -10.81 -21.45 -17.94
N ARG A 283 -10.73 -22.48 -18.77
CA ARG A 283 -10.34 -23.82 -18.32
C ARG A 283 -8.85 -23.97 -18.55
N PHE A 284 -8.16 -24.58 -17.59
CA PHE A 284 -6.72 -24.77 -17.68
C PHE A 284 -6.36 -25.62 -18.91
N ASP A 285 -5.52 -25.05 -19.76
CA ASP A 285 -4.81 -25.72 -20.86
C ASP A 285 -3.38 -25.17 -20.87
N SER A 286 -2.38 -26.05 -20.73
CA SER A 286 -0.97 -25.63 -20.65
C SER A 286 -0.52 -24.86 -21.88
N ALA A 287 -1.07 -25.17 -23.06
CA ALA A 287 -0.69 -24.52 -24.30
C ALA A 287 -1.30 -23.11 -24.42
N ALA A 288 -2.46 -22.88 -23.84
CA ALA A 288 -3.19 -21.62 -23.92
C ALA A 288 -2.99 -20.71 -22.69
N LEU A 289 -2.52 -21.24 -21.56
CA LEU A 289 -2.44 -20.53 -20.28
C LEU A 289 -1.82 -19.14 -20.38
N GLY A 290 -0.68 -19.00 -21.08
CA GLY A 290 -0.04 -17.70 -21.24
C GLY A 290 -0.94 -16.68 -21.95
N ALA A 291 -1.61 -17.09 -23.03
CA ALA A 291 -2.52 -16.23 -23.79
C ALA A 291 -3.80 -15.90 -23.00
N ASP A 292 -4.33 -16.85 -22.23
CA ASP A 292 -5.49 -16.62 -21.36
C ASP A 292 -5.14 -15.61 -20.25
N LEU A 293 -3.96 -15.73 -19.63
CA LEU A 293 -3.49 -14.79 -18.61
C LEU A 293 -3.18 -13.41 -19.20
N ASP A 294 -2.64 -13.33 -20.41
CA ASP A 294 -2.46 -12.07 -21.13
C ASP A 294 -3.82 -11.41 -21.42
N THR A 295 -4.84 -12.19 -21.78
CA THR A 295 -6.20 -11.70 -22.03
C THR A 295 -6.84 -11.12 -20.77
N ILE A 296 -6.73 -11.83 -19.63
CA ILE A 296 -7.20 -11.35 -18.32
C ILE A 296 -6.57 -9.99 -17.98
N ARG A 297 -5.26 -9.88 -18.18
CA ARG A 297 -4.52 -8.67 -17.83
C ARG A 297 -4.84 -7.51 -18.76
N ALA A 298 -5.01 -7.78 -20.06
CA ALA A 298 -5.33 -6.77 -21.06
C ALA A 298 -6.78 -6.26 -20.98
N ALA A 299 -7.68 -6.94 -20.26
CA ALA A 299 -9.06 -6.49 -20.12
C ALA A 299 -9.13 -5.06 -19.52
N PRO A 300 -9.88 -4.13 -20.12
CA PRO A 300 -10.03 -2.79 -19.55
C PRO A 300 -10.81 -2.86 -18.23
N ALA A 301 -10.44 -2.02 -17.26
CA ALA A 301 -11.29 -1.82 -16.10
C ALA A 301 -12.66 -1.32 -16.58
N ALA A 302 -13.76 -1.92 -16.10
CA ALA A 302 -15.09 -1.37 -16.32
C ALA A 302 -15.09 0.12 -15.94
N ASP A 303 -15.68 0.98 -16.78
CA ASP A 303 -15.69 2.45 -16.65
C ASP A 303 -16.04 2.83 -15.20
N ARG A 304 -15.01 3.23 -14.46
CA ARG A 304 -15.12 3.70 -13.08
C ARG A 304 -14.49 5.08 -13.05
N ASP A 305 -15.29 6.08 -12.67
CA ASP A 305 -14.85 7.45 -12.40
C ASP A 305 -13.86 7.46 -11.20
N ALA A 306 -12.62 7.03 -11.44
CA ALA A 306 -11.56 6.98 -10.45
C ALA A 306 -10.82 8.32 -10.41
N GLY A 307 -11.47 9.32 -9.80
CA GLY A 307 -10.79 10.54 -9.35
C GLY A 307 -9.90 10.25 -8.15
N GLY A 308 -8.80 9.53 -8.38
CA GLY A 308 -7.93 9.04 -7.30
C GLY A 308 -7.25 10.17 -6.52
N ARG A 309 -7.33 10.11 -5.18
CA ARG A 309 -6.68 11.09 -4.29
C ARG A 309 -5.42 10.49 -3.70
N GLY A 310 -4.28 11.10 -4.00
CA GLY A 310 -2.98 10.70 -3.47
C GLY A 310 -2.43 11.68 -2.43
N ASP A 311 -1.60 11.17 -1.51
CA ASP A 311 -0.72 11.99 -0.67
C ASP A 311 0.30 12.73 -1.56
N THR A 312 0.29 14.07 -1.54
CA THR A 312 1.16 14.90 -2.37
C THR A 312 1.98 15.90 -1.53
N PRO A 313 2.98 15.44 -0.76
CA PRO A 313 3.73 16.30 0.15
C PRO A 313 4.80 17.16 -0.55
N VAL A 314 5.05 16.95 -1.85
CA VAL A 314 6.20 17.55 -2.56
C VAL A 314 6.22 19.07 -2.48
N LEU A 315 5.10 19.74 -2.79
CA LEU A 315 5.00 21.20 -2.71
C LEU A 315 5.22 21.72 -1.28
N VAL A 316 4.74 20.98 -0.29
CA VAL A 316 4.89 21.34 1.13
C VAL A 316 6.34 21.16 1.59
N LEU A 317 7.01 20.09 1.15
CA LEU A 317 8.43 19.85 1.46
C LEU A 317 9.35 20.87 0.79
N VAL A 318 9.06 21.27 -0.44
CA VAL A 318 9.80 22.35 -1.14
C VAL A 318 9.63 23.68 -0.39
N ALA A 319 8.40 24.01 0.03
CA ALA A 319 8.16 25.19 0.85
C ALA A 319 8.90 25.13 2.20
N ALA A 320 8.94 23.97 2.86
CA ALA A 320 9.66 23.78 4.12
C ALA A 320 11.17 24.04 3.96
N LEU A 321 11.77 23.50 2.90
CA LEU A 321 13.17 23.71 2.56
C LEU A 321 13.48 25.20 2.30
N ALA A 322 12.62 25.88 1.54
CA ALA A 322 12.79 27.30 1.25
C ALA A 322 12.74 28.17 2.52
N VAL A 323 11.77 27.90 3.41
CA VAL A 323 11.65 28.65 4.67
C VAL A 323 12.82 28.35 5.61
N ALA A 324 13.29 27.10 5.68
CA ALA A 324 14.46 26.72 6.46
C ALA A 324 15.75 27.40 5.96
N ALA A 325 15.92 27.52 4.64
CA ALA A 325 17.04 28.25 4.03
C ALA A 325 16.97 29.75 4.33
N LEU A 326 15.79 30.37 4.27
CA LEU A 326 15.62 31.78 4.65
C LEU A 326 15.91 32.02 6.14
N LEU A 327 15.48 31.10 7.01
CA LEU A 327 15.77 31.15 8.44
C LEU A 327 17.28 31.08 8.69
N SER A 328 18.00 30.15 8.06
CA SER A 328 19.45 29.98 8.27
C SER A 328 20.25 31.20 7.78
N VAL A 329 19.90 31.77 6.63
CA VAL A 329 20.50 33.02 6.13
C VAL A 329 20.21 34.19 7.09
N SER A 330 18.98 34.30 7.59
CA SER A 330 18.61 35.36 8.53
C SER A 330 19.41 35.27 9.84
N LEU A 331 19.59 34.06 10.39
CA LEU A 331 20.39 33.81 11.61
C LEU A 331 21.87 34.12 11.40
N MET A 332 22.44 33.82 10.23
CA MET A 332 23.81 34.22 9.89
C MET A 332 23.97 35.74 9.83
N ALA A 333 22.98 36.47 9.32
CA ALA A 333 23.00 37.93 9.27
C ALA A 333 22.83 38.59 10.65
N VAL A 334 22.25 37.90 11.64
CA VAL A 334 22.17 38.37 13.05
C VAL A 334 23.48 38.18 13.80
N ARG A 335 24.26 37.16 13.43
CA ARG A 335 25.53 36.81 14.09
C ARG A 335 26.71 37.74 13.73
N ARG A 336 26.56 38.58 12.70
CA ARG A 336 27.54 39.59 12.26
C ARG A 336 27.12 40.98 12.72
#